data_AF-A0A158L705-F1
#
_entry.id   AF-A0A158L705-F1
#
_cell.length_a   1.000
_cell.length_b   1.000
_cell.length_c   1.000
_cell.angle_alpha   90.00
_cell.angle_beta   90.00
_cell.angle_gamma   90.00
#
_symmetry.space_group_name_H-M   'P 1'
#
loop_
_entity.id
_entity.type
_entity.pdbx_description
1 polymer ?
#
loop_
_entity_poly.entity_id
_entity_poly.type
_entity_poly.pdbx_seq_one_letter_code
_entity_poly.pdbx_strand_id
1 'polypeptide(L)' 'MIITSDFEMGYLIVVSALLGVILVGALLGALHLNRWHPKLVGAVIGALLGFALIEAVPLIT' A
#
# COMPACT_ATOMS: atom_id res chain seq x y z
N MET A 1 -9.50 -17.30 7.72
CA MET A 1 -9.00 -18.30 6.75
C MET A 1 -7.55 -18.56 7.10
N ILE A 2 -7.20 -19.80 7.42
CA ILE A 2 -5.81 -20.19 7.67
C ILE A 2 -5.19 -20.50 6.31
N ILE A 3 -4.11 -19.80 5.98
CA ILE A 3 -3.37 -19.97 4.72
C ILE A 3 -2.26 -20.96 5.03
N THR A 4 -2.27 -22.13 4.39
CA THR A 4 -1.33 -23.22 4.69
C THR A 4 -0.50 -23.64 3.49
N SER A 5 -0.88 -23.22 2.28
CA SER A 5 -0.15 -23.55 1.06
C SER A 5 0.69 -22.38 0.57
N ASP A 6 1.91 -22.68 0.12
CA ASP A 6 2.80 -21.71 -0.56
C ASP A 6 2.13 -21.08 -1.79
N PHE A 7 1.23 -21.83 -2.45
CA PHE A 7 0.46 -21.32 -3.58
C PHE A 7 -0.54 -20.23 -3.17
N GLU A 8 -1.25 -20.43 -2.06
CA GLU A 8 -2.21 -19.45 -1.53
C GLU A 8 -1.49 -18.19 -1.04
N MET A 9 -0.33 -18.37 -0.38
CA MET A 9 0.55 -17.25 0.00
C MET A 9 1.02 -16.48 -1.23
N GLY A 10 1.53 -17.17 -2.25
CA GLY A 10 1.98 -16.55 -3.50
C GLY A 10 0.86 -15.79 -4.20
N TYR A 11 -0.33 -16.37 -4.27
CA TYR A 11 -1.51 -15.71 -4.84
C TYR A 11 -1.87 -14.42 -4.08
N LEU A 12 -1.92 -14.47 -2.74
CA LEU A 12 -2.23 -13.31 -1.92
C LEU A 12 -1.18 -12.21 -2.02
N ILE A 13 0.10 -12.57 -2.09
CA ILE A 13 1.19 -11.61 -2.31
C ILE A 13 1.00 -10.89 -3.65
N VAL A 14 0.75 -11.64 -4.73
CA VAL A 14 0.58 -11.07 -6.07
C VAL A 14 -0.65 -10.17 -6.15
N VAL A 15 -1.80 -10.62 -5.63
CA VAL A 15 -3.04 -9.83 -5.62
C VAL A 15 -2.87 -8.56 -4.79
N SER A 16 -2.22 -8.64 -3.62
CA SER A 16 -1.95 -7.49 -2.76
C SER A 16 -0.99 -6.50 -3.43
N ALA A 17 0.03 -7.00 -4.12
CA ALA A 17 0.96 -6.17 -4.89
C ALA A 17 0.25 -5.43 -6.03
N LEU A 18 -0.59 -6.11 -6.82
CA LEU A 18 -1.38 -5.47 -7.87
C LEU A 18 -2.32 -4.39 -7.30
N LEU A 19 -3.02 -4.70 -6.20
CA LEU A 19 -3.90 -3.74 -5.54
C LEU A 19 -3.12 -2.49 -5.10
N GLY A 20 -1.93 -2.69 -4.51
CA GLY A 20 -1.02 -1.62 -4.13
C GLY A 20 -0.61 -0.74 -5.31
N VAL A 21 -0.22 -1.36 -6.44
CA VAL A 21 0.14 -0.63 -7.67
C VAL A 21 -1.04 0.21 -8.19
N ILE A 22 -2.26 -0.33 -8.19
CA ILE A 22 -3.46 0.39 -8.62
C ILE A 22 -3.74 1.58 -7.71
N LEU A 23 -3.72 1.37 -6.38
CA LEU A 23 -3.97 2.41 -5.38
C LEU A 23 -2.93 3.53 -5.46
N VAL A 24 -1.64 3.18 -5.50
CA VAL A 24 -0.53 4.14 -5.58
C VAL A 24 -0.56 4.87 -6.93
N GLY A 25 -0.77 4.16 -8.03
CA GLY A 25 -0.88 4.76 -9.37
C GLY A 25 -2.05 5.73 -9.49
N ALA A 26 -3.23 5.38 -8.96
CA ALA A 26 -4.38 6.27 -8.92
C ALA A 26 -4.10 7.52 -8.05
N LEU A 27 -3.41 7.36 -6.92
CA LEU A 27 -3.05 8.45 -6.03
C LEU A 27 -2.07 9.43 -6.69
N LEU A 28 -1.03 8.91 -7.37
CA LEU A 28 -0.08 9.71 -8.15
C LEU A 28 -0.76 10.41 -9.33
N GLY A 29 -1.64 9.72 -10.06
CA GLY A 29 -2.42 10.32 -11.14
C GLY A 29 -3.29 11.47 -10.66
N ALA A 30 -3.97 11.30 -9.52
CA ALA A 30 -4.77 12.35 -8.90
C ALA A 30 -3.91 13.52 -8.39
N LEU A 31 -2.70 13.27 -7.88
CA LEU A 31 -1.72 14.30 -7.49
C LEU A 31 -1.26 15.13 -8.69
N HIS A 32 -0.94 14.46 -9.78
CA HIS A 32 -0.47 15.09 -11.02
C HIS A 32 -1.56 15.95 -11.65
N LEU A 33 -2.81 15.44 -11.68
CA LEU A 33 -3.93 16.13 -12.30
C LEU A 33 -4.44 17.31 -11.46
N ASN A 34 -4.40 17.22 -10.12
CA ASN A 34 -5.11 18.15 -9.25
C ASN A 34 -4.21 19.08 -8.41
N ARG A 35 -2.99 19.41 -8.88
CA ARG A 35 -2.03 20.38 -8.28
C ARG A 35 -2.19 20.48 -6.73
N TRP A 36 -1.66 19.48 -6.01
CA TRP A 36 -1.44 19.58 -4.56
C TRP A 36 -2.68 19.85 -3.69
N HIS A 37 -3.78 19.14 -3.95
CA HIS A 37 -4.92 19.21 -3.04
C HIS A 37 -4.57 18.60 -1.65
N PRO A 38 -4.91 19.25 -0.52
CA PRO A 38 -4.52 18.80 0.82
C PRO A 38 -5.02 17.38 1.15
N LYS A 39 -6.13 16.96 0.55
CA LYS A 39 -6.68 15.60 0.68
C LYS A 39 -5.78 14.52 0.05
N LEU A 40 -5.06 14.86 -1.02
CA LEU A 40 -4.12 13.97 -1.72
C LEU A 40 -2.80 13.84 -0.95
N VAL A 41 -2.32 14.95 -0.38
CA VAL A 41 -1.14 14.95 0.50
C VAL A 41 -1.39 14.06 1.73
N GLY A 42 -2.58 14.16 2.35
CA GLY A 42 -2.96 13.29 3.47
C GLY A 42 -2.98 11.81 3.11
N ALA A 43 -3.42 11.45 1.89
CA ALA A 43 -3.41 10.07 1.43
C ALA A 43 -1.98 9.54 1.17
N VAL A 44 -1.07 10.37 0.65
CA VAL A 44 0.37 10.00 0.52
C VAL A 44 1.01 9.81 1.88
N ILE A 45 0.76 10.73 2.83
CA ILE A 45 1.29 10.62 4.19
C ILE A 45 0.74 9.36 4.86
N GLY A 46 -0.54 9.06 4.71
CA GLY A 46 -1.15 7.83 5.23
C GLY A 46 -0.52 6.56 4.64
N ALA A 47 -0.23 6.54 3.34
CA ALA A 47 0.45 5.42 2.69
C ALA A 47 1.90 5.25 3.20
N LEU A 48 2.65 6.35 3.34
CA LEU A 48 4.00 6.33 3.90
C LEU A 48 4.01 5.90 5.37
N LEU A 49 3.04 6.36 6.16
CA LEU A 49 2.89 5.99 7.56
C LEU A 49 2.56 4.50 7.68
N GLY A 50 1.65 3.98 6.84
CA GLY A 50 1.32 2.56 6.79
C GLY A 50 2.55 1.70 6.47
N PHE A 51 3.37 2.11 5.51
CA PHE A 51 4.63 1.45 5.19
C PHE A 51 5.61 1.47 6.37
N ALA A 52 5.81 2.63 6.99
CA ALA A 52 6.67 2.77 8.16
C ALA A 52 6.22 1.90 9.33
N LEU A 53 4.90 1.74 9.54
CA LEU A 53 4.36 0.85 10.57
C LEU A 53 4.63 -0.62 10.25
N ILE A 54 4.47 -1.06 9.00
CA ILE A 54 4.77 -2.44 8.57
C ILE A 54 6.26 -2.74 8.79
N GLU A 55 7.15 -1.84 8.38
CA GLU A 55 8.61 -1.98 8.58
C GLU A 55 9.03 -1.88 10.04
N ALA A 56 8.26 -1.18 10.88
CA ALA A 56 8.51 -1.11 12.31
C ALA A 56 8.11 -2.40 13.05
N VAL A 57 7.19 -3.21 12.52
CA VAL A 57 6.80 -4.48 13.17
C VAL A 57 8.02 -5.38 13.45
N PRO A 58 8.91 -5.67 12.48
CA PRO A 58 10.17 -6.40 12.70
C PRO A 58 11.07 -5.86 13.80
N LEU A 59 10.97 -4.57 14.14
CA LEU A 59 11.79 -3.94 15.18
C LEU A 59 11.28 -4.24 16.60
N ILE A 60 10.02 -4.67 16.72
CA ILE A 60 9.31 -4.89 17.98
C ILE A 60 9.10 -6.39 18.27
N THR A 61 9.37 -7.27 17.29
CA THR A 61 9.44 -8.72 17.44
C THR A 61 10.87 -9.21 17.50
#